data_AF-H8GLB4-F1
#
_entry.id   AF-H8GLB4-F1
#
_cell.length_a   1.000
_cell.length_b   1.000
_cell.length_c   1.000
_cell.angle_alpha   90.00
_cell.angle_beta   90.00
_cell.angle_gamma   90.00
#
_symmetry.space_group_name_H-M   'P 1'
#
loop_
_entity.id
_entity.type
_entity.pdbx_description
1 polymer ?
#
loop_
_entity_poly.entity_id
_entity_poly.type
_entity_poly.pdbx_seq_one_letter_code
_entity_poly.pdbx_strand_id
1 'polypeptide(L)'
;MPRLPPSRAHAGVRIIMRQLSVLLLLCAALAGHAAADDFIVRISLDQATRQVLGSGNHRVLGAQTIRIDGREVHVIKVLTPDGRVRYFRIDAETGAPVG
;
A
#
# COMPACT_ATOMS: atom_id res chain seq x y z
N MET A 1 28.57 -49.37 -51.76
CA MET A 1 28.37 -47.99 -51.27
C MET A 1 27.53 -48.03 -49.98
N PRO A 2 28.03 -47.60 -48.81
CA PRO A 2 27.22 -47.57 -47.60
C PRO A 2 26.39 -46.28 -47.52
N ARG A 3 25.09 -46.41 -47.20
CA ARG A 3 24.20 -45.27 -46.94
C ARG A 3 24.28 -44.89 -45.45
N LEU A 4 24.55 -43.62 -45.14
CA LEU A 4 24.53 -43.10 -43.77
C LEU A 4 23.10 -43.04 -43.21
N PRO A 5 22.89 -43.29 -41.90
CA PRO A 5 21.58 -43.15 -41.27
C PRO A 5 21.21 -41.67 -41.04
N PRO A 6 19.90 -41.33 -41.03
CA PRO A 6 19.46 -39.95 -40.79
C PRO A 6 19.69 -39.52 -39.34
N SER A 7 20.16 -38.28 -39.19
CA SER A 7 20.46 -37.61 -37.92
C SER A 7 19.21 -37.48 -37.03
N ARG A 8 19.22 -38.18 -35.89
CA ARG A 8 18.18 -38.17 -34.83
C ARG A 8 18.17 -36.89 -33.97
N ALA A 9 18.84 -35.81 -34.40
CA ALA A 9 19.11 -34.64 -33.56
C ALA A 9 17.92 -33.69 -33.37
N HIS A 10 16.87 -33.76 -34.21
CA HIS A 10 15.86 -32.70 -34.27
C HIS A 10 14.77 -32.78 -33.18
N ALA A 11 14.52 -33.95 -32.59
CA ALA A 11 13.44 -34.12 -31.60
C ALA A 11 13.82 -33.61 -30.20
N GLY A 12 15.07 -33.86 -29.76
CA GLY A 12 15.55 -33.47 -28.44
C GLY A 12 15.65 -31.95 -28.26
N VAL A 13 16.10 -31.23 -29.29
CA VAL A 13 16.24 -29.76 -29.26
C VAL A 13 14.89 -29.06 -29.10
N ARG A 14 13.83 -29.57 -29.74
CA ARG A 14 12.47 -28.99 -29.62
C ARG A 14 11.87 -29.20 -28.22
N ILE A 15 12.18 -30.33 -27.58
CA ILE A 15 11.74 -30.63 -26.21
C ILE A 15 12.47 -29.74 -25.21
N ILE A 16 13.80 -29.65 -25.31
CA ILE A 16 14.63 -28.81 -24.43
C ILE A 16 14.24 -27.33 -24.56
N MET A 17 14.02 -26.84 -25.78
CA MET A 17 13.63 -25.46 -26.03
C MET A 17 12.25 -25.14 -25.44
N ARG A 18 11.27 -26.05 -25.53
CA ARG A 18 9.94 -25.89 -24.91
C ARG A 18 10.03 -25.86 -23.38
N GLN A 19 10.82 -26.76 -22.79
CA GLN A 19 11.02 -26.80 -21.33
C GLN A 19 11.68 -25.52 -20.82
N LEU A 20 12.67 -24.98 -21.56
CA LEU A 20 13.33 -23.72 -21.24
C LEU A 20 12.36 -22.53 -21.33
N SER A 21 11.49 -22.50 -22.35
CA SER A 21 10.46 -21.45 -22.49
C SER A 21 9.44 -21.47 -21.35
N VAL A 22 8.97 -22.65 -20.94
CA VAL A 22 8.03 -22.79 -19.82
C VAL A 22 8.69 -22.38 -18.50
N LEU A 23 9.95 -22.77 -18.28
CA LEU A 23 10.70 -22.38 -17.09
C LEU A 23 10.93 -20.86 -17.03
N LEU A 24 11.23 -20.23 -18.17
CA LEU A 24 11.40 -18.78 -18.27
C LEU A 24 10.08 -18.03 -17.94
N LEU A 25 8.96 -18.49 -18.49
CA LEU A 25 7.63 -17.92 -18.23
C LEU A 25 7.20 -18.11 -16.76
N LEU A 26 7.55 -19.25 -16.15
CA LEU A 26 7.26 -19.52 -14.74
C LEU A 26 8.08 -18.61 -13.82
N CYS A 27 9.37 -18.43 -14.09
CA CYS A 27 10.23 -17.51 -13.34
C CYS A 27 9.75 -16.06 -13.42
N ALA A 28 9.25 -15.63 -14.59
CA ALA A 28 8.70 -14.28 -14.75
C ALA A 28 7.41 -14.05 -13.93
N ALA A 29 6.55 -15.06 -13.78
CA ALA A 29 5.34 -14.97 -12.97
C ALA A 29 5.64 -14.86 -11.45
N LEU A 30 6.74 -15.47 -10.99
CA LEU A 30 7.15 -15.43 -9.58
C LEU A 30 7.78 -14.09 -9.17
N ALA A 31 8.35 -13.33 -10.12
CA ALA A 31 9.02 -12.05 -9.84
C ALA A 31 8.06 -10.85 -9.66
N GLY A 32 6.75 -11.04 -9.91
CA GLY A 32 5.75 -9.96 -9.89
C GLY A 32 5.23 -9.55 -8.50
N HIS A 33 5.61 -10.24 -7.42
CA HIS A 33 5.23 -9.88 -6.05
C HIS A 33 6.31 -9.03 -5.38
N ALA A 34 6.68 -7.91 -6.01
CA ALA A 34 7.45 -6.88 -5.31
C ALA A 34 6.51 -6.26 -4.26
N ALA A 35 6.87 -6.44 -3.00
CA ALA A 35 6.16 -5.96 -1.84
C ALA A 35 5.71 -4.50 -2.04
N ALA A 36 4.41 -4.26 -1.96
CA ALA A 36 3.92 -2.96 -1.56
C ALA A 36 4.36 -2.78 -0.11
N ASP A 37 5.58 -2.26 0.08
CA ASP A 37 5.90 -1.56 1.31
C ASP A 37 4.92 -0.38 1.35
N ASP A 38 3.80 -0.58 2.05
CA ASP A 38 3.00 0.52 2.56
C ASP A 38 3.95 1.38 3.38
N PHE A 39 4.51 2.41 2.76
CA PHE A 39 5.18 3.48 3.48
C PHE A 39 4.11 4.07 4.40
N ILE A 40 4.08 3.62 5.66
CA ILE A 40 3.24 4.20 6.71
C ILE A 40 3.79 5.60 6.97
N VAL A 41 3.37 6.56 6.15
CA VAL A 41 3.64 7.98 6.38
C VAL A 41 2.73 8.39 7.53
N ARG A 42 3.26 8.25 8.75
CA ARG A 42 2.63 8.81 9.95
C ARG A 42 2.26 10.26 9.68
N ILE A 43 1.04 10.64 9.99
CA ILE A 43 0.58 12.01 9.79
C ILE A 43 0.86 12.84 11.04
N SER A 44 1.27 14.09 10.84
CA SER A 44 1.45 15.05 11.93
C SER A 44 0.11 15.58 12.44
N LEU A 45 0.11 16.17 13.63
CA LEU A 45 -1.06 16.84 14.21
C LEU A 45 -1.61 17.95 13.30
N ASP A 46 -0.72 18.67 12.61
CA ASP A 46 -1.08 19.72 11.66
C ASP A 46 -1.73 19.14 10.39
N GLN A 47 -1.21 18.02 9.87
CA GLN A 47 -1.82 17.33 8.74
C GLN A 47 -3.22 16.81 9.09
N ALA A 48 -3.37 16.17 10.25
CA ALA A 48 -4.66 15.72 10.76
C ALA A 48 -5.65 16.90 10.93
N THR A 49 -5.17 18.04 11.42
CA THR A 49 -5.96 19.27 11.57
C THR A 49 -6.48 19.76 10.22
N ARG A 50 -5.63 19.81 9.19
CA ARG A 50 -6.03 20.21 7.83
C ARG A 50 -7.03 19.24 7.22
N GLN A 51 -6.84 17.94 7.43
CA GLN A 51 -7.79 16.91 7.01
C GLN A 51 -9.18 17.11 7.63
N VAL A 52 -9.24 17.41 8.93
CA VAL A 52 -10.51 17.62 9.64
C VAL A 52 -11.23 18.92 9.23
N LEU A 53 -10.49 20.00 8.98
CA LEU A 53 -11.08 21.27 8.56
C LEU A 53 -11.76 21.18 7.18
N GLY A 54 -11.19 20.39 6.26
CA GLY A 54 -11.68 20.27 4.89
C GLY A 54 -11.89 21.64 4.23
N SER A 55 -12.93 21.77 3.41
CA SER A 55 -13.30 23.02 2.71
C SER A 55 -14.40 23.83 3.41
N GLY A 56 -14.75 23.50 4.67
CA GLY A 56 -15.88 24.11 5.37
C GLY A 56 -15.49 25.24 6.34
N ASN A 57 -16.47 26.04 6.76
CA ASN A 57 -16.32 27.11 7.78
C ASN A 57 -16.21 26.56 9.22
N HIS A 58 -15.37 25.55 9.43
CA HIS A 58 -15.07 24.99 10.74
C HIS A 58 -13.91 25.76 11.37
N ARG A 59 -13.90 25.87 12.70
CA ARG A 59 -12.78 26.48 13.42
C ARG A 59 -12.18 25.51 14.42
N VAL A 60 -10.87 25.31 14.37
CA VAL A 60 -10.17 24.54 15.40
C VAL A 60 -10.05 25.36 16.68
N LEU A 61 -10.46 24.74 17.78
CA LEU A 61 -10.35 25.30 19.13
C LEU A 61 -9.14 24.75 19.90
N GLY A 62 -8.62 23.60 19.47
CA GLY A 62 -7.44 22.97 20.04
C GLY A 62 -7.14 21.64 19.36
N ALA A 63 -5.89 21.22 19.40
CA ALA A 63 -5.45 19.94 18.88
C ALA A 63 -4.35 19.38 19.79
N GLN A 64 -4.35 18.07 20.00
CA GLN A 64 -3.31 17.39 20.79
C GLN A 64 -3.15 15.94 20.32
N THR A 65 -1.94 15.40 20.49
CA THR A 65 -1.70 13.96 20.35
C THR A 65 -1.81 13.30 21.72
N ILE A 66 -2.60 12.24 21.82
CA ILE A 66 -2.70 11.40 23.02
C ILE A 66 -2.37 9.95 22.69
N ARG A 67 -2.07 9.15 23.71
CA ARG A 67 -1.89 7.71 23.56
C ARG A 67 -3.10 6.99 24.15
N ILE A 68 -3.76 6.16 23.34
CA ILE A 68 -4.89 5.30 23.75
C ILE A 68 -4.51 3.87 23.36
N ASP A 69 -4.51 2.94 24.31
CA ASP A 69 -4.17 1.52 24.06
C ASP A 69 -2.87 1.29 23.29
N GLY A 70 -1.85 2.12 23.59
CA GLY A 70 -0.54 2.06 22.94
C GLY A 70 -0.47 2.73 21.56
N ARG A 71 -1.60 3.19 21.00
CA ARG A 71 -1.73 3.89 19.71
C ARG A 71 -1.72 5.40 19.91
N GLU A 72 -1.02 6.12 19.04
CA GLU A 72 -1.02 7.58 19.01
C GLU A 72 -2.24 8.08 18.23
N VAL A 73 -3.00 9.00 18.83
CA VAL A 73 -4.25 9.54 18.29
C VAL A 73 -4.21 11.05 18.38
N HIS A 74 -4.41 11.71 17.24
CA HIS A 74 -4.61 13.15 17.15
C HIS A 74 -6.05 13.49 17.46
N VAL A 75 -6.27 14.21 18.56
CA VAL A 75 -7.59 14.70 18.98
C VAL A 75 -7.70 16.16 18.61
N ILE A 76 -8.68 16.47 17.76
CA ILE A 76 -8.90 17.80 17.20
C ILE A 76 -10.28 18.29 17.64
N LYS A 77 -10.29 19.38 18.41
CA LYS A 77 -11.49 20.04 18.90
C LYS A 77 -11.93 21.10 17.90
N VAL A 78 -13.13 20.96 17.37
CA VAL A 78 -13.67 21.80 16.30
C VAL A 78 -14.96 22.47 16.76
N LEU A 79 -15.07 23.78 16.52
CA LEU A 79 -16.32 24.52 16.52
C LEU A 79 -16.96 24.40 15.14
N THR A 80 -18.15 23.81 15.08
CA THR A 80 -18.95 23.69 13.85
C THR A 80 -19.71 25.00 13.56
N PRO A 81 -20.15 25.20 12.31
CA PRO A 81 -20.89 26.41 11.91
C PRO A 81 -22.18 26.65 12.71
N ASP A 82 -22.81 25.60 13.23
CA ASP A 82 -23.99 25.67 14.10
C ASP A 82 -23.63 25.95 15.58
N GLY A 83 -22.36 26.28 15.88
CA GLY A 83 -21.90 26.67 17.20
C GLY A 83 -21.63 25.50 18.16
N ARG A 84 -21.62 24.26 17.68
CA ARG A 84 -21.37 23.07 18.51
C ARG A 84 -19.89 22.71 18.53
N VAL A 85 -19.47 22.04 19.60
CA VAL A 85 -18.10 21.51 19.70
C VAL A 85 -18.10 20.03 19.35
N ARG A 86 -17.23 19.63 18.43
CA ARG A 86 -16.98 18.23 18.05
C ARG A 86 -15.52 17.88 18.30
N TYR A 87 -15.27 16.62 18.68
CA TYR A 87 -13.95 16.05 18.79
C TYR A 87 -13.76 15.04 17.67
N PHE A 88 -12.74 15.26 16.85
CA PHE A 88 -12.30 14.31 15.84
C PHE A 88 -11.06 13.60 16.38
N ARG A 89 -11.05 12.27 16.32
CA ARG A 89 -9.92 11.44 16.70
C ARG A 89 -9.37 10.83 15.42
N ILE A 90 -8.11 11.09 15.13
CA ILE A 90 -7.44 10.63 13.92
C ILE A 90 -6.24 9.80 14.35
N ASP A 91 -6.13 8.59 13.82
CA ASP A 91 -4.99 7.73 14.05
C ASP A 91 -3.71 8.37 13.50
N ALA A 92 -2.67 8.49 14.32
CA ALA A 92 -1.44 9.17 13.91
C ALA A 92 -0.62 8.37 12.89
N GLU A 93 -0.82 7.05 12.81
CA GLU A 93 -0.07 6.19 11.88
C GLU A 93 -0.68 6.17 10.49
N THR A 94 -2.01 6.11 10.42
CA THR A 94 -2.77 5.87 9.19
C THR A 94 -3.54 7.08 8.69
N GLY A 95 -3.78 8.07 9.56
CA GLY A 95 -4.66 9.21 9.26
C GLY A 95 -6.15 8.87 9.19
N ALA A 96 -6.54 7.65 9.58
CA ALA A 96 -7.93 7.23 9.61
C ALA A 96 -8.68 7.79 10.84
N PRO A 97 -9.97 8.13 10.74
CA PRO A 97 -10.78 8.44 11.91
C PRO A 97 -10.87 7.25 12.87
N VAL A 98 -10.73 7.50 14.17
CA VAL A 98 -10.85 6.52 15.26
C VAL A 98 -12.16 6.81 15.99
N GLY A 99 -13.14 5.93 15.83
CA GLY A 99 -14.49 6.04 16.43
C GLY A 99 -14.58 5.32 17.75
#